data_AF-A0A6A6XJM8-F1
#
_entry.id   AF-A0A6A6XJM8-F1
#
_cell.length_a   1.000
_cell.length_b   1.000
_cell.length_c   1.000
_cell.angle_alpha   90.00
_cell.angle_beta   90.00
_cell.angle_gamma   90.00
#
_symmetry.space_group_name_H-M   'P 1'
#
loop_
_entity.id
_entity.type
_entity.pdbx_description
1 polymer ?
#
loop_
_entity_poly.entity_id
_entity_poly.type
_entity_poly.pdbx_seq_one_letter_code
_entity_poly.pdbx_strand_id
1 'polypeptide(L)'
;MGSTQSPMAIDDHGDDDALLPSYLARHTALGFDADDIAALISSIDSSEIRTSQSSASSLPHLPAEIVLHVLDYVPINYVLEWRLVCRGFRDAIDGPVMYDYLQRAELIGYIGPHLETLEPLSEAEYEKLHLLRVRFLHMADERTWSPMEEPRRSGPKWACNYAIFGNDNGWRHDMEQCMVPFAQLDEAIRFRLEPCAVEEYYGALKWCVRLDEAVLDVEVMIQARKMFVDFVFVEVHAYWKDLLFGLLKTETMLRKKMDEKRGSAFTYSFSEDCLRAVRRQRFRSVLDPSDRSDRQLSWAMDLMHPLFGKIQYDRASEPWDGLERAEDDAMIILMILRREACMNAKEVAYLTQLARDRAAMVEELKAISELFSKWKKNLYSTKAFHSSFMETMPTVALNPLFWSDEIIREEAERVRKWQSQKRMIEQVVTLLEASNEVLELSEDAFDDVGSEV
;
A
#
# COMPACT_ATOMS: atom_id res chain seq x y z
N MET A 1 -8.25 -55.20 -29.44
CA MET A 1 -9.50 -54.69 -28.84
C MET A 1 -9.19 -54.34 -27.39
N GLY A 2 -9.02 -53.06 -27.09
CA GLY A 2 -8.69 -52.56 -25.75
C GLY A 2 -9.59 -51.36 -25.48
N SER A 3 -10.29 -51.42 -24.35
CA SER A 3 -11.32 -50.51 -23.88
C SER A 3 -10.84 -49.05 -23.81
N THR A 4 -11.45 -48.17 -24.60
CA THR A 4 -11.46 -46.72 -24.38
C THR A 4 -12.22 -46.43 -23.09
N GLN A 5 -11.51 -46.01 -22.04
CA GLN A 5 -12.16 -45.41 -20.87
C GLN A 5 -12.78 -44.07 -21.30
N SER A 6 -14.09 -43.96 -21.08
CA SER A 6 -14.87 -42.75 -21.30
C SER A 6 -14.39 -41.62 -20.38
N PRO A 7 -14.49 -40.35 -20.81
CA PRO A 7 -14.32 -39.22 -19.90
C PRO A 7 -15.43 -39.27 -18.86
N MET A 8 -15.08 -38.94 -17.60
CA MET A 8 -16.05 -38.75 -16.52
C MET A 8 -17.09 -37.72 -16.97
N ALA A 9 -18.29 -38.18 -17.25
CA ALA A 9 -19.47 -37.33 -17.32
C ALA A 9 -19.88 -37.03 -15.88
N ILE A 10 -19.79 -35.77 -15.48
CA ILE A 10 -20.45 -35.27 -14.28
C ILE A 10 -21.84 -34.85 -14.78
N ASP A 11 -22.86 -35.64 -14.44
CA ASP A 11 -24.25 -35.32 -14.76
C ASP A 11 -24.72 -34.15 -13.91
N ASP A 12 -25.22 -33.10 -14.58
CA ASP A 12 -25.62 -31.80 -14.01
C ASP A 12 -27.00 -31.78 -13.35
N HIS A 13 -27.54 -32.92 -12.90
CA HIS A 13 -28.85 -32.93 -12.23
C HIS A 13 -28.93 -33.99 -11.13
N GLY A 14 -28.66 -33.54 -9.89
CA GLY A 14 -29.06 -34.25 -8.68
C GLY A 14 -28.07 -34.08 -7.54
N ASP A 15 -28.37 -33.15 -6.63
CA ASP A 15 -28.36 -33.29 -5.16
C ASP A 15 -27.48 -34.38 -4.50
N ASP A 16 -26.25 -34.57 -4.97
CA ASP A 16 -25.23 -35.39 -4.32
C ASP A 16 -24.09 -34.48 -3.84
N ASP A 17 -24.09 -34.21 -2.53
CA ASP A 17 -22.95 -33.79 -1.72
C ASP A 17 -21.85 -34.88 -1.79
N ALA A 18 -21.30 -35.12 -2.98
CA ALA A 18 -20.01 -35.77 -3.11
C ALA A 18 -18.99 -34.78 -2.55
N LEU A 19 -18.72 -34.91 -1.24
CA LEU A 19 -17.78 -34.10 -0.48
C LEU A 19 -16.49 -33.92 -1.28
N LEU A 20 -16.37 -32.77 -1.93
CA LEU A 20 -15.16 -32.39 -2.65
C LEU A 20 -13.99 -32.52 -1.67
N PRO A 21 -12.84 -33.06 -2.11
CA PRO A 21 -11.65 -33.13 -1.28
C PRO A 21 -11.38 -31.77 -0.63
N SER A 22 -11.02 -31.75 0.65
CA SER A 22 -10.98 -30.52 1.48
C SER A 22 -10.11 -29.39 0.92
N TYR A 23 -9.15 -29.71 0.05
CA TYR A 23 -8.30 -28.74 -0.64
C TYR A 23 -8.98 -28.12 -1.89
N LEU A 24 -9.87 -28.84 -2.58
CA LEU A 24 -10.74 -28.28 -3.64
C LEU A 24 -11.92 -27.51 -3.05
N ALA A 25 -12.35 -27.85 -1.83
CA ALA A 25 -13.39 -27.13 -1.11
C ALA A 25 -13.03 -25.63 -0.89
N ARG A 26 -11.73 -25.31 -0.82
CA ARG A 26 -11.25 -23.92 -0.75
C ARG A 26 -11.47 -23.17 -2.06
N HIS A 27 -11.33 -23.85 -3.20
CA HIS A 27 -11.59 -23.27 -4.51
C HIS A 27 -13.11 -23.03 -4.72
N THR A 28 -13.98 -23.93 -4.28
CA THR A 28 -15.42 -23.64 -4.25
C THR A 28 -15.79 -22.47 -3.32
N ALA A 29 -15.03 -22.25 -2.24
CA ALA A 29 -15.21 -21.08 -1.36
C ALA A 29 -14.78 -19.75 -2.01
N LEU A 30 -13.91 -19.78 -3.03
CA LEU A 30 -13.57 -18.64 -3.89
C LEU A 30 -14.61 -18.43 -5.02
N GLY A 31 -15.70 -19.22 -4.98
CA GLY A 31 -16.83 -19.16 -5.88
C GLY A 31 -16.69 -19.99 -7.15
N PHE A 32 -15.63 -20.78 -7.36
CA PHE A 32 -15.50 -21.60 -8.56
C PHE A 32 -16.65 -22.62 -8.66
N ASP A 33 -17.30 -22.69 -9.82
CA ASP A 33 -18.37 -23.65 -10.08
C ASP A 33 -17.80 -24.98 -10.65
N ALA A 34 -18.68 -25.97 -10.83
CA ALA A 34 -18.28 -27.28 -11.36
C ALA A 34 -17.65 -27.18 -12.76
N ASP A 35 -18.08 -26.20 -13.56
CA ASP A 35 -17.55 -25.93 -14.90
C ASP A 35 -16.14 -25.34 -14.84
N ASP A 36 -15.86 -24.43 -13.90
CA ASP A 36 -14.52 -23.88 -13.65
C ASP A 36 -13.53 -24.99 -13.26
N ILE A 37 -13.97 -25.91 -12.38
CA ILE A 37 -13.16 -27.05 -11.93
C ILE A 37 -12.94 -28.06 -13.07
N ALA A 38 -13.99 -28.36 -13.84
CA ALA A 38 -13.88 -29.24 -15.01
C ALA A 38 -12.99 -28.62 -16.09
N ALA A 39 -13.08 -27.31 -16.34
CA ALA A 39 -12.21 -26.59 -17.26
C ALA A 39 -10.75 -26.60 -16.80
N LEU A 40 -10.49 -26.51 -15.49
CA LEU A 40 -9.15 -26.59 -14.91
C LEU A 40 -8.53 -27.97 -15.11
N ILE A 41 -9.24 -29.03 -14.69
CA ILE A 41 -8.79 -30.42 -14.84
C ILE A 41 -8.60 -30.73 -16.33
N SER A 42 -9.58 -30.37 -17.16
CA SER A 42 -9.52 -30.56 -18.61
C SER A 42 -8.36 -29.80 -19.28
N SER A 43 -8.06 -28.56 -18.88
CA SER A 43 -6.92 -27.80 -19.42
C SER A 43 -5.60 -28.47 -19.06
N ILE A 44 -5.44 -28.95 -17.82
CA ILE A 44 -4.20 -29.59 -17.37
C ILE A 44 -4.03 -30.95 -18.07
N ASP A 45 -5.07 -31.79 -18.09
CA ASP A 45 -5.04 -33.12 -18.71
C ASP A 45 -4.87 -33.04 -20.24
N SER A 46 -5.61 -32.15 -20.92
CA SER A 46 -5.54 -31.96 -22.37
C SER A 46 -4.17 -31.41 -22.82
N SER A 47 -3.52 -30.66 -21.95
CA SER A 47 -2.19 -30.09 -22.17
C SER A 47 -1.08 -31.15 -22.17
N GLU A 48 -1.28 -32.25 -21.45
CA GLU A 48 -0.27 -33.28 -21.21
C GLU A 48 -0.44 -34.53 -22.10
N ILE A 49 -1.66 -34.80 -22.58
CA ILE A 49 -1.95 -35.83 -23.60
C ILE A 49 -1.20 -35.55 -24.92
N ARG A 50 -0.94 -34.28 -25.24
CA ARG A 50 -0.19 -33.91 -26.47
C ARG A 50 1.31 -34.19 -26.36
N THR A 51 1.88 -34.23 -25.17
CA THR A 51 3.32 -34.47 -24.93
C THR A 51 3.66 -35.96 -24.77
N SER A 52 2.71 -36.76 -24.28
CA SER A 52 2.89 -38.20 -24.03
C SER A 52 2.87 -39.07 -25.30
N GLN A 53 2.45 -38.54 -26.45
CA GLN A 53 2.52 -39.26 -27.73
C GLN A 53 3.90 -39.22 -28.42
N SER A 54 4.88 -38.45 -27.91
CA SER A 54 6.11 -38.13 -28.66
C SER A 54 7.44 -38.58 -28.03
N SER A 55 7.53 -38.95 -26.74
CA SER A 55 8.83 -39.36 -26.18
C SER A 55 8.73 -40.31 -24.98
N ALA A 56 9.54 -41.37 -25.04
CA ALA A 56 9.59 -42.52 -24.12
C ALA A 56 10.26 -42.22 -22.76
N SER A 57 10.20 -40.99 -22.28
CA SER A 57 10.71 -40.60 -20.95
C SER A 57 9.77 -39.59 -20.29
N SER A 58 8.52 -40.00 -20.04
CA SER A 58 7.60 -39.16 -19.27
C SER A 58 7.98 -39.21 -17.80
N LEU A 59 8.32 -38.05 -17.22
CA LEU A 59 8.29 -37.84 -15.78
C LEU A 59 6.93 -38.28 -15.22
N PRO A 60 6.86 -38.78 -13.97
CA PRO A 60 5.60 -39.19 -13.36
C PRO A 60 4.60 -38.03 -13.35
N HIS A 61 3.41 -38.29 -13.88
CA HIS A 61 2.29 -37.35 -13.95
C HIS A 61 1.85 -36.97 -12.53
N LEU A 62 1.85 -35.68 -12.23
CA LEU A 62 1.29 -35.16 -11.00
C LEU A 62 -0.17 -34.79 -11.27
N PRO A 63 -1.14 -35.33 -10.50
CA PRO A 63 -2.52 -34.87 -10.56
C PRO A 63 -2.60 -33.35 -10.37
N ALA A 64 -3.56 -32.70 -11.04
CA ALA A 64 -3.78 -31.25 -10.98
C ALA A 64 -3.89 -30.73 -9.53
N GLU A 65 -4.47 -31.54 -8.66
CA GLU A 65 -4.63 -31.33 -7.23
C GLU A 65 -3.29 -31.14 -6.51
N ILE A 66 -2.29 -31.96 -6.86
CA ILE A 66 -0.96 -31.87 -6.28
C ILE A 66 -0.24 -30.62 -6.78
N VAL A 67 -0.45 -30.25 -8.05
CA VAL A 67 0.13 -29.03 -8.63
C VAL A 67 -0.39 -27.78 -7.91
N LEU A 68 -1.71 -27.68 -7.72
CA LEU A 68 -2.33 -26.56 -6.99
C LEU A 68 -1.86 -26.53 -5.54
N HIS A 69 -1.85 -27.68 -4.87
CA HIS A 69 -1.41 -27.76 -3.48
C HIS A 69 0.06 -27.35 -3.31
N VAL A 70 0.93 -27.69 -4.26
CA VAL A 70 2.32 -27.20 -4.27
C VAL A 70 2.36 -25.67 -4.44
N LEU A 71 1.59 -25.14 -5.40
CA LEU A 71 1.56 -23.71 -5.71
C LEU A 71 1.04 -22.85 -4.55
N ASP A 72 0.14 -23.36 -3.72
CA ASP A 72 -0.35 -22.67 -2.52
C ASP A 72 0.76 -22.32 -1.51
N TYR A 73 1.85 -23.08 -1.49
CA TYR A 73 3.00 -22.84 -0.62
C TYR A 73 4.14 -22.07 -1.30
N VAL A 74 4.03 -21.77 -2.59
CA VAL A 74 5.08 -21.06 -3.32
C VAL A 74 4.92 -19.56 -3.09
N PRO A 75 5.92 -18.87 -2.51
CA PRO A 75 5.85 -17.43 -2.37
C PRO A 75 5.80 -16.72 -3.73
N ILE A 76 5.11 -15.59 -3.79
CA ILE A 76 4.84 -14.85 -5.04
C ILE A 76 6.12 -14.47 -5.81
N ASN A 77 7.24 -14.25 -5.13
CA ASN A 77 8.54 -13.91 -5.73
C ASN A 77 9.29 -15.11 -6.33
N TYR A 78 8.77 -16.34 -6.18
CA TYR A 78 9.29 -17.56 -6.79
C TYR A 78 8.32 -18.17 -7.82
N VAL A 79 7.05 -17.76 -7.85
CA VAL A 79 6.00 -18.41 -8.64
C VAL A 79 6.35 -18.51 -10.14
N LEU A 80 7.03 -17.51 -10.71
CA LEU A 80 7.39 -17.52 -12.13
C LEU A 80 8.47 -18.55 -12.48
N GLU A 81 9.28 -19.01 -11.52
CA GLU A 81 10.25 -20.08 -11.77
C GLU A 81 9.54 -21.44 -11.83
N TRP A 82 8.46 -21.60 -11.05
CA TRP A 82 7.59 -22.78 -11.10
C TRP A 82 6.82 -22.89 -12.40
N ARG A 83 6.51 -21.76 -13.05
CA ARG A 83 5.93 -21.69 -14.40
C ARG A 83 6.78 -22.41 -15.48
N LEU A 84 8.08 -22.62 -15.22
CA LEU A 84 9.00 -23.29 -16.13
C LEU A 84 9.11 -24.80 -15.90
N VAL A 85 8.60 -25.32 -14.78
CA VAL A 85 8.78 -26.73 -14.36
C VAL A 85 8.05 -27.68 -15.32
N CYS A 86 6.74 -27.46 -15.53
CA CYS A 86 5.98 -28.18 -16.54
C CYS A 86 4.82 -27.32 -17.06
N ARG A 87 4.10 -27.86 -18.04
CA ARG A 87 2.95 -27.17 -18.64
C ARG A 87 1.76 -27.05 -17.68
N GLY A 88 1.47 -28.08 -16.88
CA GLY A 88 0.42 -28.00 -15.86
C GLY A 88 0.63 -26.84 -14.87
N PHE A 89 1.86 -26.66 -14.37
CA PHE A 89 2.21 -25.51 -13.53
C PHE A 89 1.98 -24.18 -14.26
N ARG A 90 2.35 -24.09 -15.54
CA ARG A 90 2.12 -22.88 -16.34
C ARG A 90 0.64 -22.55 -16.47
N ASP A 91 -0.18 -23.54 -16.83
CA ASP A 91 -1.61 -23.34 -17.07
C ASP A 91 -2.34 -22.99 -15.75
N ALA A 92 -1.93 -23.62 -14.63
CA ALA A 92 -2.44 -23.29 -13.29
C ALA A 92 -2.03 -21.87 -12.85
N ILE A 93 -0.77 -21.48 -13.07
CA ILE A 93 -0.27 -20.13 -12.76
C ILE A 93 -1.00 -19.09 -13.61
N ASP A 94 -1.07 -19.27 -14.93
CA ASP A 94 -1.63 -18.28 -15.87
C ASP A 94 -3.18 -18.16 -15.76
N GLY A 95 -3.85 -19.10 -15.07
CA GLY A 95 -5.30 -19.13 -14.86
C GLY A 95 -5.69 -18.94 -13.38
N PRO A 96 -6.09 -20.02 -12.68
CA PRO A 96 -6.72 -19.93 -11.35
C PRO A 96 -5.83 -19.29 -10.28
N VAL A 97 -4.52 -19.55 -10.28
CA VAL A 97 -3.62 -18.97 -9.26
C VAL A 97 -3.47 -17.47 -9.44
N MET A 98 -3.33 -16.98 -10.68
CA MET A 98 -3.28 -15.52 -10.91
C MET A 98 -4.63 -14.86 -10.58
N TYR A 99 -5.75 -15.57 -10.75
CA TYR A 99 -7.06 -15.08 -10.33
C TYR A 99 -7.21 -15.04 -8.79
N ASP A 100 -6.70 -16.02 -8.06
CA ASP A 100 -6.61 -15.95 -6.59
C ASP A 100 -5.78 -14.74 -6.13
N TYR A 101 -4.65 -14.50 -6.80
CA TYR A 101 -3.82 -13.32 -6.53
C TYR A 101 -4.58 -12.02 -6.80
N LEU A 102 -5.39 -11.99 -7.86
CA LEU A 102 -6.21 -10.82 -8.17
C LEU A 102 -7.21 -10.51 -7.06
N GLN A 103 -7.87 -11.51 -6.49
CA GLN A 103 -8.84 -11.32 -5.40
C GLN A 103 -8.21 -10.72 -4.14
N ARG A 104 -6.92 -10.96 -3.93
CA ARG A 104 -6.14 -10.43 -2.80
C ARG A 104 -5.40 -9.13 -3.14
N ALA A 105 -5.44 -8.68 -4.39
CA ALA A 105 -4.74 -7.50 -4.84
C ALA A 105 -5.45 -6.21 -4.43
N GLU A 106 -4.66 -5.22 -4.04
CA GLU A 106 -5.11 -3.86 -3.72
C GLU A 106 -4.32 -2.88 -4.61
N LEU A 107 -5.02 -1.92 -5.22
CA LEU A 107 -4.38 -0.80 -5.90
C LEU A 107 -4.39 0.41 -4.96
N ILE A 108 -3.26 1.12 -4.91
CA ILE A 108 -3.05 2.24 -4.00
C ILE A 108 -2.61 3.44 -4.85
N GLY A 109 -3.49 4.44 -4.97
CA GLY A 109 -3.21 5.72 -5.61
C GLY A 109 -2.56 6.67 -4.62
N TYR A 110 -1.44 7.28 -4.99
CA TYR A 110 -0.74 8.31 -4.22
C TYR A 110 -0.93 9.66 -4.90
N ILE A 111 -1.50 10.63 -4.18
CA ILE A 111 -1.81 11.96 -4.75
C ILE A 111 -0.58 12.87 -4.87
N GLY A 112 0.59 12.40 -4.45
CA GLY A 112 1.83 13.17 -4.42
C GLY A 112 2.06 13.88 -3.10
N PRO A 113 3.27 14.43 -2.87
CA PRO A 113 3.64 15.10 -1.62
C PRO A 113 2.78 16.34 -1.35
N HIS A 114 2.76 16.76 -0.08
CA HIS A 114 2.05 17.95 0.39
C HIS A 114 2.74 19.23 -0.13
N LEU A 115 2.50 19.55 -1.41
CA LEU A 115 3.03 20.71 -2.14
C LEU A 115 1.93 21.76 -2.35
N GLU A 116 2.27 22.88 -3.01
CA GLU A 116 1.42 24.05 -3.27
C GLU A 116 -0.01 23.71 -3.76
N THR A 117 -0.21 22.66 -4.55
CA THR A 117 -1.54 22.25 -5.04
C THR A 117 -2.45 21.64 -3.95
N LEU A 118 -1.86 21.16 -2.85
CA LEU A 118 -2.54 20.54 -1.71
C LEU A 118 -2.34 21.34 -0.41
N GLU A 119 -1.60 22.45 -0.45
CA GLU A 119 -1.31 23.35 0.68
C GLU A 119 -2.54 23.77 1.51
N PRO A 120 -3.76 23.92 0.94
CA PRO A 120 -4.94 24.22 1.75
C PRO A 120 -5.34 23.13 2.74
N LEU A 121 -4.84 21.90 2.61
CA LEU A 121 -5.11 20.81 3.54
C LEU A 121 -4.26 20.95 4.80
N SER A 122 -4.86 20.74 5.96
CA SER A 122 -4.09 20.50 7.17
C SER A 122 -3.33 19.18 7.06
N GLU A 123 -2.23 19.03 7.80
CA GLU A 123 -1.45 17.78 7.85
C GLU A 123 -2.32 16.56 8.18
N ALA A 124 -3.31 16.74 9.06
CA ALA A 124 -4.25 15.70 9.45
C ALA A 124 -5.26 15.33 8.34
N GLU A 125 -5.69 16.30 7.52
CA GLU A 125 -6.55 16.04 6.36
C GLU A 125 -5.76 15.36 5.24
N TYR A 126 -4.55 15.85 4.97
CA TYR A 126 -3.66 15.25 3.98
C TYR A 126 -3.33 13.79 4.34
N GLU A 127 -3.03 13.49 5.61
CA GLU A 127 -2.77 12.11 6.04
C GLU A 127 -3.94 11.16 5.77
N LYS A 128 -5.19 11.63 5.80
CA LYS A 128 -6.36 10.80 5.45
C LYS A 128 -6.53 10.61 3.94
N LEU A 129 -6.17 11.62 3.15
CA LEU A 129 -6.45 11.64 1.71
C LEU A 129 -5.30 11.18 0.83
N HIS A 130 -4.05 11.23 1.32
CA HIS A 130 -2.88 11.07 0.47
C HIS A 130 -2.78 9.71 -0.23
N LEU A 131 -3.46 8.69 0.30
CA LEU A 131 -3.56 7.35 -0.28
C LEU A 131 -5.00 6.97 -0.58
N LEU A 132 -5.32 6.78 -1.86
CA LEU A 132 -6.57 6.16 -2.31
C LEU A 132 -6.36 4.64 -2.41
N ARG A 133 -7.03 3.88 -1.55
CA ARG A 133 -7.00 2.41 -1.60
C ARG A 133 -8.25 1.87 -2.26
N VAL A 134 -8.07 1.01 -3.26
CA VAL A 134 -9.15 0.32 -3.96
C VAL A 134 -8.86 -1.18 -4.03
N ARG A 135 -9.88 -1.99 -3.78
CA ARG A 135 -9.79 -3.45 -3.73
C ARG A 135 -10.52 -4.07 -4.89
N PHE A 136 -10.12 -5.29 -5.26
CA PHE A 136 -10.79 -6.03 -6.33
C PHE A 136 -12.28 -6.20 -6.02
N LEU A 137 -13.14 -5.78 -6.95
CA LEU A 137 -14.58 -5.97 -6.88
C LEU A 137 -15.00 -7.14 -7.76
N HIS A 138 -14.75 -7.02 -9.06
CA HIS A 138 -15.17 -8.01 -10.04
C HIS A 138 -14.41 -7.88 -11.36
N MET A 139 -14.59 -8.89 -12.21
CA MET A 139 -14.06 -8.93 -13.58
C MET A 139 -15.05 -8.30 -14.56
N ALA A 140 -14.55 -7.57 -15.55
CA ALA A 140 -15.35 -7.02 -16.64
C ALA A 140 -14.69 -7.31 -18.00
N ASP A 141 -15.52 -7.49 -19.03
CA ASP A 141 -15.05 -7.53 -20.40
C ASP A 141 -15.16 -6.15 -21.05
N GLU A 142 -14.36 -5.90 -22.08
CA GLU A 142 -14.29 -4.62 -22.79
C GLU A 142 -15.64 -4.22 -23.41
N ARG A 143 -16.48 -5.21 -23.70
CA ARG A 143 -17.80 -5.03 -24.34
C ARG A 143 -18.93 -4.70 -23.36
N THR A 144 -18.71 -4.88 -22.06
CA THR A 144 -19.73 -4.81 -21.00
C THR A 144 -19.75 -3.49 -20.23
N TRP A 145 -19.15 -2.42 -20.77
CA TRP A 145 -19.15 -1.10 -20.14
C TRP A 145 -20.53 -0.42 -20.08
N SER A 146 -21.60 -1.10 -20.51
CA SER A 146 -22.96 -0.62 -20.34
C SER A 146 -23.58 -1.22 -19.07
N PRO A 147 -23.91 -0.41 -18.05
CA PRO A 147 -24.40 -0.88 -16.74
C PRO A 147 -25.80 -1.53 -16.77
N MET A 148 -26.42 -1.72 -17.94
CA MET A 148 -27.79 -2.24 -18.07
C MET A 148 -27.89 -3.70 -18.52
N GLU A 149 -26.81 -4.36 -18.93
CA GLU A 149 -26.87 -5.76 -19.36
C GLU A 149 -26.10 -6.66 -18.39
N GLU A 150 -26.82 -7.55 -17.72
CA GLU A 150 -26.19 -8.65 -16.98
C GLU A 150 -25.37 -9.50 -17.97
N PRO A 151 -24.04 -9.63 -17.74
CA PRO A 151 -23.20 -10.38 -18.66
C PRO A 151 -23.57 -11.86 -18.60
N ARG A 152 -24.15 -12.39 -19.68
CA ARG A 152 -24.18 -13.83 -19.94
C ARG A 152 -22.74 -14.28 -20.20
N ARG A 153 -22.03 -14.67 -19.14
CA ARG A 153 -20.63 -15.13 -19.23
C ARG A 153 -20.61 -16.54 -19.82
N SER A 154 -19.92 -16.70 -20.94
CA SER A 154 -19.59 -18.00 -21.54
C SER A 154 -18.09 -18.18 -21.46
N GLY A 155 -17.59 -18.78 -20.37
CA GLY A 155 -16.17 -19.04 -20.16
C GLY A 155 -15.75 -18.93 -18.70
N PRO A 156 -14.52 -19.37 -18.37
CA PRO A 156 -14.04 -19.38 -16.99
C PRO A 156 -13.90 -17.95 -16.45
N LYS A 157 -14.01 -17.80 -15.13
CA LYS A 157 -14.01 -16.46 -14.47
C LYS A 157 -12.79 -15.60 -14.78
N TRP A 158 -11.65 -16.21 -15.06
CA TRP A 158 -10.38 -15.55 -15.40
C TRP A 158 -10.19 -15.31 -16.91
N ALA A 159 -11.22 -15.53 -17.72
CA ALA A 159 -11.18 -15.25 -19.16
C ALA A 159 -11.23 -13.74 -19.48
N CYS A 160 -11.84 -12.94 -18.59
CA CYS A 160 -11.99 -11.50 -18.81
C CYS A 160 -10.64 -10.77 -18.86
N ASN A 161 -10.62 -9.63 -19.55
CA ASN A 161 -9.41 -8.81 -19.75
C ASN A 161 -9.21 -7.76 -18.66
N TYR A 162 -10.29 -7.23 -18.09
CA TYR A 162 -10.24 -6.15 -17.11
C TYR A 162 -10.70 -6.61 -15.74
N ALA A 163 -10.03 -6.11 -14.71
CA ALA A 163 -10.49 -6.15 -13.33
C ALA A 163 -10.91 -4.75 -12.92
N ILE A 164 -12.02 -4.68 -12.20
CA ILE A 164 -12.55 -3.47 -11.60
C ILE A 164 -12.20 -3.50 -10.12
N PHE A 165 -11.53 -2.46 -9.67
CA PHE A 165 -11.23 -2.20 -8.28
C PHE A 165 -12.06 -1.03 -7.82
N GLY A 166 -12.58 -1.05 -6.60
CA GLY A 166 -13.35 0.06 -6.05
C GLY A 166 -13.06 0.30 -4.58
N ASN A 167 -13.53 1.42 -4.08
CA ASN A 167 -13.38 1.83 -2.69
C ASN A 167 -14.63 1.46 -1.88
N ASP A 168 -14.45 1.02 -0.63
CA ASP A 168 -15.52 0.78 0.34
C ASP A 168 -16.17 2.10 0.89
N ASN A 169 -16.15 3.19 0.11
CA ASN A 169 -16.74 4.52 0.36
C ASN A 169 -16.09 5.44 1.41
N GLY A 170 -15.09 5.00 2.18
CA GLY A 170 -14.50 5.82 3.25
C GLY A 170 -13.75 7.06 2.74
N TRP A 171 -12.93 6.88 1.70
CA TRP A 171 -12.04 7.95 1.22
C TRP A 171 -12.80 9.14 0.61
N ARG A 172 -13.89 8.87 -0.13
CA ARG A 172 -14.73 9.94 -0.69
C ARG A 172 -15.41 10.74 0.41
N HIS A 173 -15.87 10.06 1.46
CA HIS A 173 -16.46 10.72 2.61
C HIS A 173 -15.44 11.63 3.32
N ASP A 174 -14.21 11.16 3.52
CA ASP A 174 -13.12 11.98 4.08
C ASP A 174 -12.83 13.20 3.20
N MET A 175 -12.86 13.05 1.88
CA MET A 175 -12.65 14.13 0.91
C MET A 175 -13.77 15.18 0.96
N GLU A 176 -15.02 14.74 1.13
CA GLU A 176 -16.20 15.63 1.28
C GLU A 176 -16.20 16.38 2.62
N GLN A 177 -15.51 15.89 3.64
CA GLN A 177 -15.40 16.52 4.96
C GLN A 177 -14.30 17.58 5.05
N CYS A 178 -13.38 17.64 4.09
CA CYS A 178 -12.30 18.62 4.11
C CYS A 178 -12.83 20.06 4.01
N MET A 179 -12.12 21.00 4.64
CA MET A 179 -12.52 22.42 4.62
C MET A 179 -12.34 23.08 3.23
N VAL A 180 -11.60 22.43 2.34
CA VAL A 180 -11.28 22.90 0.97
C VAL A 180 -12.47 22.64 0.04
N PRO A 181 -12.81 23.57 -0.90
CA PRO A 181 -13.88 23.34 -1.85
C PRO A 181 -13.66 22.05 -2.66
N PHE A 182 -14.64 21.13 -2.58
CA PHE A 182 -14.58 19.81 -3.22
C PHE A 182 -14.15 19.86 -4.69
N ALA A 183 -14.67 20.82 -5.47
CA ALA A 183 -14.35 20.92 -6.90
C ALA A 183 -12.85 21.18 -7.18
N GLN A 184 -12.17 21.98 -6.34
CA GLN A 184 -10.75 22.27 -6.52
C GLN A 184 -9.90 21.05 -6.14
N LEU A 185 -10.28 20.39 -5.05
CA LEU A 185 -9.59 19.18 -4.57
C LEU A 185 -9.79 18.01 -5.54
N ASP A 186 -11.01 17.83 -6.08
CA ASP A 186 -11.34 16.82 -7.08
C ASP A 186 -10.50 16.98 -8.35
N GLU A 187 -10.37 18.21 -8.88
CA GLU A 187 -9.54 18.48 -10.06
C GLU A 187 -8.06 18.17 -9.81
N ALA A 188 -7.52 18.60 -8.66
CA ALA A 188 -6.13 18.35 -8.30
C ALA A 188 -5.84 16.84 -8.13
N ILE A 189 -6.73 16.11 -7.46
CA ILE A 189 -6.57 14.66 -7.26
C ILE A 189 -6.72 13.91 -8.58
N ARG A 190 -7.69 14.29 -9.42
CA ARG A 190 -7.85 13.72 -10.76
C ARG A 190 -6.57 13.87 -11.57
N PHE A 191 -6.02 15.07 -11.63
CA PHE A 191 -4.79 15.33 -12.35
C PHE A 191 -3.62 14.46 -11.87
N ARG A 192 -3.53 14.18 -10.56
CA ARG A 192 -2.46 13.37 -9.96
C ARG A 192 -2.64 11.86 -10.16
N LEU A 193 -3.88 11.39 -10.08
CA LEU A 193 -4.20 9.96 -10.15
C LEU A 193 -4.59 9.50 -11.55
N GLU A 194 -4.82 10.41 -12.50
CA GLU A 194 -5.14 10.03 -13.86
C GLU A 194 -3.93 9.33 -14.51
N PRO A 195 -4.12 8.13 -15.11
CA PRO A 195 -3.09 7.43 -15.87
C PRO A 195 -2.82 8.14 -17.21
N CYS A 196 -2.45 9.42 -17.21
CA CYS A 196 -2.21 10.20 -18.43
C CYS A 196 -0.76 10.73 -18.55
N ALA A 197 -0.31 10.78 -19.81
CA ALA A 197 1.08 10.83 -20.27
C ALA A 197 1.65 12.25 -20.39
N VAL A 198 1.45 13.10 -19.39
CA VAL A 198 2.15 14.40 -19.37
C VAL A 198 3.59 14.15 -18.94
N GLU A 199 4.54 14.56 -19.79
CA GLU A 199 6.00 14.45 -19.59
C GLU A 199 6.50 15.07 -18.27
N GLU A 200 5.67 15.85 -17.58
CA GLU A 200 6.03 16.66 -16.41
C GLU A 200 6.32 15.83 -15.13
N TYR A 201 5.99 14.53 -15.09
CA TYR A 201 6.14 13.71 -13.88
C TYR A 201 6.83 12.37 -14.12
N TYR A 202 7.80 12.32 -15.03
CA TYR A 202 8.60 11.11 -15.23
C TYR A 202 9.23 10.63 -13.92
N GLY A 203 8.98 9.37 -13.57
CA GLY A 203 9.51 8.74 -12.36
C GLY A 203 8.74 9.06 -11.08
N ALA A 204 7.69 9.89 -11.12
CA ALA A 204 6.80 10.08 -9.97
C ALA A 204 5.98 8.81 -9.70
N LEU A 205 5.60 8.61 -8.45
CA LEU A 205 4.71 7.52 -8.07
C LEU A 205 3.26 8.02 -8.10
N LYS A 206 2.41 7.41 -8.93
CA LYS A 206 0.96 7.64 -8.91
C LYS A 206 0.19 6.46 -8.38
N TRP A 207 0.52 5.24 -8.83
CA TRP A 207 -0.19 4.03 -8.45
C TRP A 207 0.77 2.94 -8.04
N CYS A 208 0.41 2.23 -6.98
CA CYS A 208 1.05 1.01 -6.53
C CYS A 208 0.07 -0.16 -6.62
N VAL A 209 0.61 -1.36 -6.78
CA VAL A 209 -0.12 -2.60 -6.58
C VAL A 209 0.47 -3.31 -5.38
N ARG A 210 -0.41 -3.73 -4.48
CA ARG A 210 -0.10 -4.58 -3.34
C ARG A 210 -0.67 -5.96 -3.58
N LEU A 211 0.15 -6.97 -3.35
CA LEU A 211 -0.24 -8.38 -3.28
C LEU A 211 0.51 -9.00 -2.11
N ASP A 212 -0.22 -9.40 -1.08
CA ASP A 212 0.36 -9.89 0.17
C ASP A 212 1.38 -8.89 0.75
N GLU A 213 2.65 -9.31 0.88
CA GLU A 213 3.78 -8.54 1.37
C GLU A 213 4.46 -7.71 0.26
N ALA A 214 4.16 -7.98 -1.01
CA ALA A 214 4.73 -7.24 -2.13
C ALA A 214 3.97 -5.94 -2.39
N VAL A 215 4.71 -4.84 -2.49
CA VAL A 215 4.18 -3.56 -2.97
C VAL A 215 5.15 -2.97 -3.99
N LEU A 216 4.64 -2.67 -5.19
CA LEU A 216 5.43 -2.10 -6.28
C LEU A 216 4.62 -1.06 -7.07
N ASP A 217 5.33 -0.19 -7.78
CA ASP A 217 4.73 0.80 -8.67
C ASP A 217 4.06 0.17 -9.90
N VAL A 218 2.90 0.71 -10.30
CA VAL A 218 2.14 0.25 -11.49
C VAL A 218 2.60 0.96 -12.75
N GLU A 219 2.97 2.23 -12.66
CA GLU A 219 3.24 3.10 -13.82
C GLU A 219 4.49 2.68 -14.61
N VAL A 220 5.44 2.01 -13.96
CA VAL A 220 6.60 1.41 -14.64
C VAL A 220 6.23 0.04 -15.25
N MET A 221 5.11 -0.58 -14.86
CA MET A 221 4.67 -1.92 -15.31
C MET A 221 3.74 -1.83 -16.53
N ILE A 222 2.87 -0.83 -16.52
CA ILE A 222 1.72 -0.74 -17.41
C ILE A 222 1.92 0.44 -18.34
N GLN A 223 1.96 0.17 -19.65
CA GLN A 223 1.72 1.22 -20.65
C GLN A 223 0.41 1.92 -20.25
N ALA A 224 0.44 3.21 -19.91
CA ALA A 224 -0.66 4.00 -19.35
C ALA A 224 -2.05 3.75 -20.00
N ARG A 225 -2.07 3.27 -21.24
CA ARG A 225 -3.25 2.84 -22.02
C ARG A 225 -4.05 1.66 -21.46
N LYS A 226 -3.58 0.93 -20.44
CA LYS A 226 -4.26 -0.27 -19.92
C LYS A 226 -4.84 -0.11 -18.52
N MET A 227 -4.89 1.13 -18.03
CA MET A 227 -5.51 1.49 -16.77
C MET A 227 -6.35 2.76 -16.94
N PHE A 228 -7.55 2.74 -16.38
CA PHE A 228 -8.50 3.85 -16.41
C PHE A 228 -9.09 4.05 -15.02
N VAL A 229 -9.37 5.30 -14.64
CA VAL A 229 -9.92 5.65 -13.33
C VAL A 229 -11.23 6.41 -13.53
N ASP A 230 -12.32 5.84 -13.02
CA ASP A 230 -13.61 6.50 -12.92
C ASP A 230 -13.70 7.18 -11.54
N PHE A 231 -13.52 8.49 -11.51
CA PHE A 231 -13.61 9.26 -10.26
C PHE A 231 -15.04 9.49 -9.78
N VAL A 232 -16.05 9.27 -10.62
CA VAL A 232 -17.46 9.39 -10.23
C VAL A 232 -17.84 8.26 -9.27
N PHE A 233 -17.39 7.04 -9.58
CA PHE A 233 -17.60 5.85 -8.75
C PHE A 233 -16.40 5.49 -7.88
N VAL A 234 -15.26 6.17 -8.07
CA VAL A 234 -13.97 5.83 -7.44
C VAL A 234 -13.58 4.38 -7.78
N GLU A 235 -13.72 4.05 -9.05
CA GLU A 235 -13.39 2.74 -9.61
C GLU A 235 -12.14 2.82 -10.48
N VAL A 236 -11.33 1.77 -10.45
CA VAL A 236 -10.13 1.63 -11.24
C VAL A 236 -10.25 0.39 -12.10
N HIS A 237 -10.14 0.58 -13.40
CA HIS A 237 -10.20 -0.48 -14.40
C HIS A 237 -8.77 -0.77 -14.86
N ALA A 238 -8.28 -1.98 -14.62
CA ALA A 238 -6.93 -2.36 -15.00
C ALA A 238 -6.91 -3.67 -15.78
N TYR A 239 -6.03 -3.75 -16.78
CA TYR A 239 -5.73 -5.01 -17.46
C TYR A 239 -4.97 -5.95 -16.52
N TRP A 240 -5.71 -6.81 -15.84
CA TRP A 240 -5.25 -7.47 -14.62
C TRP A 240 -4.13 -8.50 -14.86
N LYS A 241 -4.13 -9.18 -16.02
CA LYS A 241 -3.08 -10.16 -16.35
C LYS A 241 -1.72 -9.48 -16.47
N ASP A 242 -1.66 -8.33 -17.16
CA ASP A 242 -0.40 -7.59 -17.30
C ASP A 242 0.01 -6.94 -15.99
N LEU A 243 -0.95 -6.43 -15.22
CA LEU A 243 -0.72 -5.87 -13.89
C LEU A 243 -0.04 -6.91 -12.96
N LEU A 244 -0.67 -8.08 -12.79
CA LEU A 244 -0.16 -9.12 -11.89
C LEU A 244 1.10 -9.78 -12.44
N PHE A 245 1.17 -10.07 -13.74
CA PHE A 245 2.38 -10.65 -14.31
C PHE A 245 3.57 -9.69 -14.24
N GLY A 246 3.33 -8.39 -14.43
CA GLY A 246 4.33 -7.34 -14.22
C GLY A 246 4.83 -7.31 -12.78
N LEU A 247 3.91 -7.34 -11.81
CA LEU A 247 4.22 -7.40 -10.37
C LEU A 247 5.10 -8.62 -10.04
N LEU A 248 4.67 -9.82 -10.45
CA LEU A 248 5.40 -11.07 -10.20
C LEU A 248 6.79 -11.07 -10.84
N LYS A 249 6.90 -10.55 -12.07
CA LYS A 249 8.19 -10.41 -12.77
C LYS A 249 9.13 -9.49 -12.01
N THR A 250 8.61 -8.36 -11.53
CA THR A 250 9.40 -7.37 -10.82
C THR A 250 9.81 -7.85 -9.44
N GLU A 251 8.94 -8.52 -8.70
CA GLU A 251 9.31 -9.14 -7.41
C GLU A 251 10.37 -10.23 -7.59
N THR A 252 10.26 -11.04 -8.66
CA THR A 252 11.30 -12.01 -9.00
C THR A 252 12.64 -11.32 -9.28
N MET A 253 12.63 -10.18 -9.98
CA MET A 253 13.83 -9.37 -10.23
C MET A 253 14.39 -8.77 -8.94
N LEU A 254 13.53 -8.25 -8.06
CA LEU A 254 13.93 -7.67 -6.78
C LEU A 254 14.61 -8.72 -5.88
N ARG A 255 14.00 -9.89 -5.74
CA ARG A 255 14.61 -11.02 -5.01
C ARG A 255 15.99 -11.35 -5.56
N LYS A 256 16.11 -11.56 -6.88
CA LYS A 256 17.41 -11.86 -7.52
C LYS A 256 18.43 -10.75 -7.26
N LYS A 257 18.00 -9.49 -7.31
CA LYS A 257 18.86 -8.34 -7.04
C LYS A 257 19.36 -8.32 -5.59
N MET A 258 18.49 -8.62 -4.64
CA MET A 258 18.83 -8.73 -3.23
C MET A 258 19.84 -9.87 -3.00
N ASP A 259 19.62 -11.04 -3.61
CA ASP A 259 20.55 -12.17 -3.53
C ASP A 259 21.93 -11.80 -4.13
N GLU A 260 21.96 -11.15 -5.30
CA GLU A 260 23.19 -10.67 -5.95
C GLU A 260 23.96 -9.63 -5.11
N LYS A 261 23.26 -8.80 -4.34
CA LYS A 261 23.83 -7.62 -3.66
C LYS A 261 24.02 -7.78 -2.17
N ARG A 262 23.79 -8.97 -1.61
CA ARG A 262 23.91 -9.26 -0.16
C ARG A 262 25.23 -8.82 0.49
N GLY A 263 26.34 -8.81 -0.25
CA GLY A 263 27.67 -8.39 0.23
C GLY A 263 28.16 -7.03 -0.25
N SER A 264 27.30 -6.23 -0.91
CA SER A 264 27.69 -4.89 -1.39
C SER A 264 27.63 -3.85 -0.28
N ALA A 265 28.34 -2.73 -0.46
CA ALA A 265 28.04 -1.52 0.31
C ALA A 265 26.68 -0.96 -0.14
N PHE A 266 26.02 -0.17 0.71
CA PHE A 266 24.71 0.42 0.43
C PHE A 266 24.79 1.93 0.61
N THR A 267 24.09 2.64 -0.26
CA THR A 267 23.96 4.09 -0.21
C THR A 267 22.89 4.48 0.80
N TYR A 268 21.70 3.88 0.67
CA TYR A 268 20.57 4.11 1.58
C TYR A 268 20.43 2.92 2.52
N SER A 269 19.67 1.90 2.12
CA SER A 269 19.53 0.63 2.82
C SER A 269 19.60 -0.53 1.83
N PHE A 270 19.81 -1.75 2.31
CA PHE A 270 19.90 -2.93 1.44
C PHE A 270 18.65 -3.12 0.58
N SER A 271 17.46 -3.02 1.17
CA SER A 271 16.18 -3.16 0.47
C SER A 271 15.91 -1.99 -0.47
N GLU A 272 16.18 -0.76 -0.03
CA GLU A 272 15.91 0.45 -0.80
C GLU A 272 16.82 0.54 -2.03
N ASP A 273 18.13 0.31 -1.89
CA ASP A 273 19.07 0.30 -3.02
C ASP A 273 18.67 -0.76 -4.06
N CYS A 274 18.24 -1.94 -3.61
CA CYS A 274 17.77 -3.00 -4.52
C CYS A 274 16.48 -2.59 -5.24
N LEU A 275 15.53 -1.98 -4.53
CA LEU A 275 14.26 -1.52 -5.09
C LEU A 275 14.48 -0.37 -6.10
N ARG A 276 15.27 0.64 -5.74
CA ARG A 276 15.70 1.72 -6.65
C ARG A 276 16.38 1.16 -7.89
N ALA A 277 17.30 0.19 -7.73
CA ALA A 277 17.99 -0.40 -8.87
C ALA A 277 17.02 -1.11 -9.85
N VAL A 278 16.05 -1.86 -9.33
CA VAL A 278 15.03 -2.53 -10.15
C VAL A 278 14.10 -1.51 -10.80
N ARG A 279 13.65 -0.49 -10.07
CA ARG A 279 12.83 0.61 -10.60
C ARG A 279 13.54 1.33 -11.75
N ARG A 280 14.78 1.78 -11.54
CA ARG A 280 15.62 2.43 -12.58
C ARG A 280 15.87 1.53 -13.79
N GLN A 281 16.07 0.22 -13.59
CA GLN A 281 16.25 -0.74 -14.68
C GLN A 281 14.96 -0.85 -15.52
N ARG A 282 13.82 -0.96 -14.86
CA ARG A 282 12.53 -1.09 -15.55
C ARG A 282 12.15 0.20 -16.27
N PHE A 283 12.38 1.35 -15.64
CA PHE A 283 12.16 2.65 -16.26
C PHE A 283 12.97 2.79 -17.55
N ARG A 284 14.28 2.49 -17.52
CA ARG A 284 15.13 2.44 -18.73
C ARG A 284 14.61 1.51 -19.83
N SER A 285 13.95 0.41 -19.46
CA SER A 285 13.47 -0.57 -20.45
C SER A 285 12.24 -0.12 -21.26
N VAL A 286 11.55 0.92 -20.80
CA VAL A 286 10.36 1.48 -21.46
C VAL A 286 10.70 2.65 -22.38
N LEU A 287 11.84 3.31 -22.16
CA LEU A 287 12.30 4.46 -22.95
C LEU A 287 12.67 4.06 -24.38
N ASP A 288 12.19 4.82 -25.36
CA ASP A 288 12.56 4.69 -26.77
C ASP A 288 13.88 5.43 -27.05
N PRO A 289 14.96 4.73 -27.45
CA PRO A 289 16.23 5.39 -27.78
C PRO A 289 16.15 6.31 -29.01
N SER A 290 15.09 6.19 -29.82
CA SER A 290 14.87 7.02 -31.00
C SER A 290 14.28 8.38 -30.64
N ASP A 291 13.50 8.44 -29.55
CA ASP A 291 12.88 9.67 -29.10
C ASP A 291 13.90 10.59 -28.40
N ARG A 292 13.70 11.91 -28.52
CA ARG A 292 14.61 12.90 -27.93
C ARG A 292 14.36 13.05 -26.42
N SER A 293 13.10 13.09 -26.00
CA SER A 293 12.74 13.25 -24.59
C SER A 293 13.22 12.03 -23.79
N ASP A 294 12.98 10.83 -24.31
CA ASP A 294 13.42 9.58 -23.70
C ASP A 294 14.95 9.45 -23.58
N ARG A 295 15.70 9.93 -24.57
CA ARG A 295 17.17 10.00 -24.47
C ARG A 295 17.63 10.98 -23.39
N GLN A 296 16.95 12.12 -23.24
CA GLN A 296 17.26 13.08 -22.18
C GLN A 296 16.98 12.49 -20.79
N LEU A 297 15.87 11.78 -20.63
CA LEU A 297 15.56 11.04 -19.39
C LEU A 297 16.57 9.95 -19.09
N SER A 298 16.99 9.18 -20.12
CA SER A 298 18.03 8.17 -19.96
C SER A 298 19.34 8.79 -19.47
N TRP A 299 19.73 9.93 -20.03
CA TRP A 299 20.91 10.67 -19.58
C TRP A 299 20.74 11.22 -18.15
N ALA A 300 19.57 11.78 -17.82
CA ALA A 300 19.28 12.27 -16.47
C ALA A 300 19.36 11.15 -15.42
N MET A 301 18.88 9.94 -15.75
CA MET A 301 19.00 8.76 -14.88
C MET A 301 20.45 8.31 -14.62
N ASP A 302 21.38 8.63 -15.52
CA ASP A 302 22.79 8.32 -15.33
C ASP A 302 23.47 9.32 -14.38
N LEU A 303 22.86 10.49 -14.17
CA LEU A 303 23.30 11.53 -13.23
C LEU A 303 22.65 11.45 -11.84
N MET A 304 21.65 10.59 -11.65
CA MET A 304 21.04 10.34 -10.33
C MET A 304 22.07 9.78 -9.35
N HIS A 305 21.83 9.98 -8.05
CA HIS A 305 22.72 9.47 -7.01
C HIS A 305 23.00 7.96 -7.20
N PRO A 306 24.28 7.55 -7.24
CA PRO A 306 24.62 6.18 -7.55
C PRO A 306 24.34 5.25 -6.35
N LEU A 307 23.84 4.05 -6.67
CA LEU A 307 23.45 3.06 -5.67
C LEU A 307 24.64 2.18 -5.26
N PHE A 308 24.47 1.47 -4.14
CA PHE A 308 25.41 0.50 -3.60
C PHE A 308 26.76 1.09 -3.13
N GLY A 309 26.69 2.24 -2.44
CA GLY A 309 27.86 2.88 -1.81
C GLY A 309 28.88 3.45 -2.81
N LYS A 310 28.46 3.65 -4.06
CA LYS A 310 29.30 4.27 -5.09
C LYS A 310 29.43 5.77 -4.83
N ILE A 311 30.59 6.33 -5.16
CA ILE A 311 30.85 7.76 -4.99
C ILE A 311 30.13 8.55 -6.09
N GLN A 312 29.42 9.61 -5.71
CA GLN A 312 28.86 10.59 -6.63
C GLN A 312 29.92 11.63 -6.99
N TYR A 313 30.16 11.82 -8.29
CA TYR A 313 31.09 12.85 -8.80
C TYR A 313 30.36 14.11 -9.28
N ASP A 314 29.19 13.93 -9.89
CA ASP A 314 28.38 15.00 -10.47
C ASP A 314 26.92 14.91 -9.98
N ARG A 315 26.25 16.06 -9.93
CA ARG A 315 24.81 16.16 -9.64
C ARG A 315 24.13 16.95 -10.74
N ALA A 316 23.00 16.47 -11.22
CA ALA A 316 22.19 17.20 -12.19
C ALA A 316 21.70 18.53 -11.58
N SER A 317 21.74 19.61 -12.36
CA SER A 317 21.12 20.89 -11.97
C SER A 317 19.61 20.87 -12.25
N GLU A 318 18.86 21.78 -11.63
CA GLU A 318 17.47 22.03 -12.03
C GLU A 318 17.38 22.28 -13.55
N PRO A 319 16.36 21.75 -14.26
CA PRO A 319 15.18 21.02 -13.77
C PRO A 319 15.34 19.49 -13.66
N TRP A 320 16.52 18.95 -13.98
CA TRP A 320 16.72 17.49 -14.08
C TRP A 320 16.89 16.80 -12.72
N ASP A 321 17.05 17.58 -11.64
CA ASP A 321 16.99 17.09 -10.26
C ASP A 321 15.57 16.62 -9.87
N GLY A 322 14.55 17.01 -10.64
CA GLY A 322 13.15 16.62 -10.41
C GLY A 322 12.95 15.11 -10.47
N LEU A 323 13.73 14.39 -11.29
CA LEU A 323 13.68 12.93 -11.39
C LEU A 323 14.20 12.24 -10.13
N GLU A 324 15.27 12.78 -9.54
CA GLU A 324 15.83 12.28 -8.28
C GLU A 324 14.86 12.52 -7.12
N ARG A 325 14.30 13.74 -7.03
CA ARG A 325 13.25 14.08 -6.05
C ARG A 325 12.02 13.16 -6.19
N ALA A 326 11.57 12.92 -7.42
CA ALA A 326 10.45 12.04 -7.69
C ALA A 326 10.74 10.57 -7.31
N GLU A 327 11.97 10.08 -7.49
CA GLU A 327 12.37 8.76 -7.01
C GLU A 327 12.42 8.70 -5.48
N ASP A 328 12.96 9.73 -4.83
CA ASP A 328 13.04 9.81 -3.36
C ASP A 328 11.63 9.78 -2.75
N ASP A 329 10.71 10.60 -3.24
CA ASP A 329 9.32 10.63 -2.82
C ASP A 329 8.63 9.27 -3.03
N ALA A 330 8.87 8.65 -4.18
CA ALA A 330 8.35 7.32 -4.47
C ALA A 330 8.89 6.24 -3.53
N MET A 331 10.19 6.30 -3.19
CA MET A 331 10.81 5.32 -2.31
C MET A 331 10.32 5.47 -0.88
N ILE A 332 10.09 6.68 -0.39
CA ILE A 332 9.48 6.91 0.94
C ILE A 332 8.16 6.15 1.03
N ILE A 333 7.24 6.40 0.09
CA ILE A 333 5.91 5.78 0.10
C ILE A 333 5.99 4.27 -0.11
N LEU A 334 6.76 3.79 -1.10
CA LEU A 334 6.89 2.35 -1.36
C LEU A 334 7.48 1.60 -0.18
N MET A 335 8.52 2.13 0.47
CA MET A 335 9.12 1.49 1.64
C MET A 335 8.14 1.41 2.81
N ILE A 336 7.33 2.44 3.03
CA ILE A 336 6.30 2.45 4.09
C ILE A 336 5.20 1.44 3.77
N LEU A 337 4.68 1.43 2.54
CA LEU A 337 3.64 0.48 2.15
C LEU A 337 4.13 -0.97 2.20
N ARG A 338 5.39 -1.23 1.84
CA ARG A 338 5.99 -2.57 2.01
C ARG A 338 6.11 -2.95 3.48
N ARG A 339 6.55 -2.01 4.32
CA ARG A 339 6.64 -2.24 5.76
C ARG A 339 5.26 -2.55 6.34
N GLU A 340 4.25 -1.76 6.01
CA GLU A 340 2.85 -2.00 6.38
C GLU A 340 2.38 -3.38 5.89
N ALA A 341 2.74 -3.77 4.67
CA ALA A 341 2.36 -5.06 4.10
C ALA A 341 2.99 -6.26 4.81
N CYS A 342 4.21 -6.10 5.32
CA CYS A 342 4.91 -7.13 6.10
C CYS A 342 4.56 -7.14 7.59
N MET A 343 3.94 -6.07 8.12
CA MET A 343 3.63 -5.98 9.54
C MET A 343 2.50 -6.94 9.93
N ASN A 344 2.67 -7.59 11.08
CA ASN A 344 1.60 -8.41 11.64
C ASN A 344 0.50 -7.52 12.23
N ALA A 345 -0.75 -7.98 12.24
CA ALA A 345 -1.89 -7.27 12.83
C ALA A 345 -1.64 -6.84 14.29
N LYS A 346 -0.87 -7.63 15.04
CA LYS A 346 -0.47 -7.29 16.42
C LYS A 346 0.50 -6.10 16.49
N GLU A 347 1.42 -6.00 15.55
CA GLU A 347 2.39 -4.90 15.48
C GLU A 347 1.70 -3.61 15.07
N VAL A 348 0.81 -3.68 14.07
CA VAL A 348 -0.02 -2.54 13.66
C VAL A 348 -0.88 -2.05 14.83
N ALA A 349 -1.51 -2.97 15.57
CA ALA A 349 -2.31 -2.63 16.74
C ALA A 349 -1.45 -1.97 17.84
N TYR A 350 -0.25 -2.49 18.08
CA TYR A 350 0.71 -1.91 19.04
C TYR A 350 1.11 -0.49 18.65
N LEU A 351 1.49 -0.26 17.38
CA LEU A 351 1.88 1.06 16.88
C LEU A 351 0.72 2.06 16.92
N THR A 352 -0.48 1.60 16.58
CA THR A 352 -1.70 2.41 16.68
C THR A 352 -1.98 2.79 18.14
N GLN A 353 -1.82 1.85 19.08
CA GLN A 353 -1.99 2.13 20.50
C GLN A 353 -0.93 3.12 20.99
N LEU A 354 0.33 2.94 20.59
CA LEU A 354 1.42 3.84 20.96
C LEU A 354 1.18 5.26 20.45
N ALA A 355 0.70 5.41 19.21
CA ALA A 355 0.32 6.72 18.66
C ALA A 355 -0.82 7.38 19.44
N ARG A 356 -1.85 6.61 19.84
CA ARG A 356 -2.94 7.11 20.69
C ARG A 356 -2.45 7.54 22.06
N ASP A 357 -1.60 6.73 22.70
CA ASP A 357 -1.02 7.04 24.00
C ASP A 357 -0.13 8.29 23.93
N ARG A 358 0.65 8.45 22.85
CA ARG A 358 1.42 9.66 22.58
C ARG A 358 0.51 10.88 22.42
N ALA A 359 -0.56 10.78 21.63
CA ALA A 359 -1.51 11.88 21.45
C ALA A 359 -2.15 12.29 22.79
N ALA A 360 -2.58 11.31 23.59
CA ALA A 360 -3.13 11.56 24.93
C ALA A 360 -2.10 12.24 25.85
N MET A 361 -0.84 11.76 25.85
CA MET A 361 0.25 12.39 26.60
C MET A 361 0.48 13.85 26.19
N VAL A 362 0.52 14.13 24.88
CA VAL A 362 0.73 15.48 24.35
C VAL A 362 -0.41 16.42 24.76
N GLU A 363 -1.66 15.96 24.69
CA GLU A 363 -2.83 16.73 25.13
C GLU A 363 -2.83 16.99 26.65
N GLU A 364 -2.51 15.98 27.47
CA GLU A 364 -2.40 16.16 28.93
C GLU A 364 -1.28 17.17 29.29
N LEU A 365 -0.11 17.07 28.65
CA LEU A 365 1.01 18.00 28.88
C LEU A 365 0.67 19.42 28.44
N LYS A 366 -0.07 19.58 27.34
CA LYS A 366 -0.57 20.87 26.87
C LYS A 366 -1.52 21.49 27.90
N ALA A 367 -2.48 20.72 28.42
CA ALA A 367 -3.40 21.18 29.46
C ALA A 367 -2.67 21.62 30.74
N ILE A 368 -1.64 20.86 31.17
CA ILE A 368 -0.81 21.23 32.33
C ILE A 368 -0.04 22.53 32.07
N SER A 369 0.54 22.69 30.87
CA SER A 369 1.25 23.91 30.47
C SER A 369 0.33 25.14 30.49
N GLU A 370 -0.93 24.98 30.06
CA GLU A 370 -1.95 26.02 30.12
C GLU A 370 -2.34 26.37 31.57
N LEU A 371 -2.59 25.37 32.42
CA LEU A 371 -2.86 25.57 33.86
C LEU A 371 -1.71 26.27 34.58
N PHE A 372 -0.48 25.87 34.29
CA PHE A 372 0.72 26.49 34.85
C PHE A 372 0.90 27.93 34.36
N SER A 373 0.62 28.19 33.07
CA SER A 373 0.65 29.54 32.51
C SER A 373 -0.40 30.44 33.14
N LYS A 374 -1.60 29.92 33.40
CA LYS A 374 -2.67 30.60 34.14
C LYS A 374 -2.21 30.96 35.56
N TRP A 375 -1.65 29.99 36.28
CA TRP A 375 -1.11 30.18 37.63
C TRP A 375 -0.02 31.25 37.68
N LYS A 376 0.95 31.18 36.76
CA LYS A 376 2.03 32.17 36.66
C LYS A 376 1.50 33.57 36.38
N LYS A 377 0.49 33.70 35.51
CA LYS A 377 -0.15 34.98 35.19
C LYS A 377 -0.82 35.60 36.41
N ASN A 378 -1.55 34.80 37.19
CA ASN A 378 -2.24 35.26 38.39
C ASN A 378 -1.23 35.70 39.47
N LEU A 379 -0.10 34.99 39.60
CA LEU A 379 0.87 35.26 40.67
C LEU A 379 1.82 36.43 40.37
N TYR A 380 2.23 36.62 39.12
CA TYR A 380 3.26 37.61 38.78
C TYR A 380 2.75 38.84 38.01
N SER A 381 1.48 38.86 37.56
CA SER A 381 0.87 39.96 36.80
C SER A 381 1.68 40.46 35.58
N THR A 382 2.68 39.69 35.13
CA THR A 382 3.68 40.09 34.14
C THR A 382 3.47 39.36 32.82
N LYS A 383 3.50 40.11 31.72
CA LYS A 383 3.23 39.66 30.35
C LYS A 383 4.38 38.93 29.64
N ALA A 384 5.45 38.48 30.32
CA ALA A 384 6.65 38.06 29.60
C ALA A 384 7.29 36.76 30.10
N PHE A 385 7.75 35.98 29.11
CA PHE A 385 8.38 34.66 29.16
C PHE A 385 7.41 33.47 29.24
N HIS A 386 6.85 33.15 28.08
CA HIS A 386 6.31 31.83 27.73
C HIS A 386 7.32 31.14 26.81
N SER A 387 8.17 30.27 27.35
CA SER A 387 8.70 29.16 26.56
C SER A 387 7.74 28.00 26.82
N SER A 388 6.86 27.71 25.87
CA SER A 388 5.95 26.57 26.02
C SER A 388 6.79 25.30 25.99
N PHE A 389 6.64 24.42 26.97
CA PHE A 389 7.29 23.09 26.94
C PHE A 389 7.00 22.35 25.62
N MET A 390 5.85 22.63 25.01
CA MET A 390 5.45 22.10 23.71
C MET A 390 6.41 22.45 22.57
N GLU A 391 7.13 23.58 22.64
CA GLU A 391 8.12 23.97 21.62
C GLU A 391 9.36 23.08 21.63
N THR A 392 9.57 22.31 22.71
CA THR A 392 10.71 21.38 22.84
C THR A 392 10.36 19.93 22.49
N MET A 393 9.08 19.62 22.25
CA MET A 393 8.66 18.28 21.88
C MET A 393 8.99 17.99 20.42
N PRO A 394 9.56 16.82 20.09
CA PRO A 394 9.84 16.47 18.72
C PRO A 394 8.53 16.35 17.93
N THR A 395 8.49 17.01 16.77
CA THR A 395 7.44 16.80 15.77
C THR A 395 7.64 15.42 15.18
N VAL A 396 6.62 14.56 15.30
CA VAL A 396 6.61 13.20 14.78
C VAL A 396 5.39 13.07 13.87
N ALA A 397 5.54 12.35 12.75
CA ALA A 397 4.45 12.10 11.82
C ALA A 397 3.21 11.54 12.53
N LEU A 398 2.02 11.95 12.08
CA LEU A 398 0.76 11.52 12.69
C LEU A 398 0.53 10.01 12.57
N ASN A 399 0.92 9.43 11.45
CA ASN A 399 0.77 8.01 11.21
C ASN A 399 2.00 7.23 11.69
N PRO A 400 1.81 6.28 12.63
CA PRO A 400 2.93 5.56 13.23
C PRO A 400 3.66 4.61 12.28
N LEU A 401 3.08 4.30 11.11
CA LEU A 401 3.76 3.50 10.08
C LEU A 401 4.97 4.23 9.48
N PHE A 402 4.98 5.57 9.52
CA PHE A 402 6.09 6.41 9.08
C PHE A 402 7.22 6.51 10.11
N TRP A 403 7.02 6.00 11.34
CA TRP A 403 8.02 6.15 12.40
C TRP A 403 9.16 5.17 12.19
N SER A 404 10.40 5.67 12.16
CA SER A 404 11.57 4.79 12.18
C SER A 404 11.59 3.94 13.46
N ASP A 405 12.30 2.81 13.44
CA ASP A 405 12.43 1.96 14.63
C ASP A 405 13.05 2.71 15.83
N GLU A 406 13.90 3.71 15.53
CA GLU A 406 14.45 4.61 16.53
C GLU A 406 13.36 5.50 17.15
N ILE A 407 12.53 6.15 16.34
CA ILE A 407 11.40 6.96 16.82
C ILE A 407 10.44 6.10 17.64
N ILE A 408 10.09 4.90 17.18
CA ILE A 408 9.21 3.98 17.92
C ILE A 408 9.77 3.68 19.31
N ARG A 409 11.08 3.38 19.40
CA ARG A 409 11.73 3.09 20.68
C ARG A 409 11.72 4.32 21.59
N GLU A 410 12.06 5.49 21.08
CA GLU A 410 12.06 6.72 21.88
C GLU A 410 10.67 7.10 22.38
N GLU A 411 9.66 7.06 21.50
CA GLU A 411 8.27 7.37 21.86
C GLU A 411 7.71 6.35 22.85
N ALA A 412 8.01 5.06 22.68
CA ALA A 412 7.65 4.03 23.66
C ALA A 412 8.26 4.31 25.04
N GLU A 413 9.52 4.77 25.09
CA GLU A 413 10.14 5.17 26.35
C GLU A 413 9.51 6.42 26.96
N ARG A 414 9.19 7.44 26.15
CA ARG A 414 8.52 8.69 26.59
C ARG A 414 7.13 8.38 27.17
N VAL A 415 6.31 7.64 26.43
CA VAL A 415 4.98 7.20 26.85
C VAL A 415 5.05 6.37 28.13
N ARG A 416 5.99 5.42 28.22
CA ARG A 416 6.17 4.61 29.45
C ARG A 416 6.53 5.47 30.66
N LYS A 417 7.41 6.47 30.50
CA LYS A 417 7.76 7.41 31.57
C LYS A 417 6.54 8.22 32.00
N TRP A 418 5.80 8.79 31.06
CA TRP A 418 4.56 9.53 31.33
C TRP A 418 3.52 8.65 32.07
N GLN A 419 3.26 7.43 31.58
CA GLN A 419 2.34 6.49 32.24
C GLN A 419 2.77 6.18 33.68
N SER A 420 4.09 6.00 33.93
CA SER A 420 4.60 5.75 35.28
C SER A 420 4.45 6.95 36.23
N GLN A 421 4.42 8.17 35.67
CA GLN A 421 4.29 9.43 36.41
C GLN A 421 2.85 9.93 36.49
N LYS A 422 1.89 9.24 35.87
CA LYS A 422 0.51 9.72 35.71
C LYS A 422 -0.14 10.14 37.03
N ARG A 423 0.02 9.35 38.09
CA ARG A 423 -0.51 9.68 39.42
C ARG A 423 0.11 10.95 40.03
N MET A 424 1.40 11.19 39.79
CA MET A 424 2.07 12.42 40.25
C MET A 424 1.59 13.62 39.44
N ILE A 425 1.45 13.45 38.12
CA ILE A 425 0.92 14.47 37.22
C ILE A 425 -0.49 14.89 37.66
N GLU A 426 -1.37 13.94 37.95
CA GLU A 426 -2.72 14.20 38.47
C GLU A 426 -2.68 15.02 39.77
N GLN A 427 -1.79 14.70 40.70
CA GLN A 427 -1.62 15.47 41.94
C GLN A 427 -1.16 16.91 41.68
N VAL A 428 -0.25 17.11 40.73
CA VAL A 428 0.21 18.45 40.33
C VAL A 428 -0.91 19.25 39.68
N VAL A 429 -1.71 18.62 38.82
CA VAL A 429 -2.89 19.24 38.22
C VAL A 429 -3.86 19.72 39.29
N THR A 430 -4.26 18.84 40.22
CA THR A 430 -5.17 19.20 41.32
C THR A 430 -4.61 20.34 42.19
N LEU A 431 -3.30 20.34 42.44
CA LEU A 431 -2.65 21.42 43.20
C LEU A 431 -2.65 22.75 42.42
N LEU A 432 -2.38 22.73 41.11
CA LEU A 432 -2.42 23.92 40.26
C LEU A 432 -3.83 24.47 40.13
N GLU A 433 -4.84 23.62 40.00
CA GLU A 433 -6.24 24.01 39.97
C GLU A 433 -6.65 24.69 41.27
N ALA A 434 -6.43 24.04 42.43
CA ALA A 434 -6.75 24.62 43.73
C ALA A 434 -6.00 25.94 44.00
N SER A 435 -4.73 26.03 43.58
CA SER A 435 -3.93 27.26 43.70
C SER A 435 -4.45 28.37 42.81
N ASN A 436 -4.86 28.06 41.58
CA ASN A 436 -5.49 29.00 40.67
C ASN A 436 -6.81 29.53 41.24
N GLU A 437 -7.66 28.66 41.80
CA GLU A 437 -8.93 29.06 42.42
C GLU A 437 -8.71 30.06 43.57
N VAL A 438 -7.73 29.81 44.42
CA VAL A 438 -7.39 30.73 45.54
C VAL A 438 -6.88 32.08 45.02
N LEU A 439 -6.02 32.08 43.99
CA LEU A 439 -5.46 33.30 43.41
C LEU A 439 -6.48 34.11 42.59
N GLU A 440 -7.60 33.52 42.20
CA GLU A 440 -8.70 34.21 41.50
C GLU A 440 -9.71 34.87 42.43
N LEU A 441 -9.65 34.59 43.74
CA LEU A 441 -10.45 35.30 44.74
C LEU A 441 -10.00 36.77 44.79
N SER A 442 -10.96 37.71 44.70
CA SER A 442 -10.67 39.14 44.83
C SER A 442 -10.07 39.44 46.21
N GLU A 443 -9.17 40.42 46.30
CA GLU A 443 -8.60 40.86 47.59
C GLU A 443 -9.71 41.24 48.61
N ASP A 444 -10.87 41.72 48.12
CA ASP A 444 -12.07 42.04 48.93
C ASP A 444 -12.74 40.82 49.59
N ALA A 445 -12.43 39.58 49.18
CA ALA A 445 -13.05 38.38 49.74
C ALA A 445 -12.60 38.06 51.18
N PHE A 446 -11.51 38.70 51.64
CA PHE A 446 -10.99 38.54 53.00
C PHE A 446 -11.41 39.66 53.96
N ASP A 447 -11.96 40.77 53.46
CA ASP A 447 -12.36 41.93 54.28
C ASP A 447 -13.76 41.79 54.91
N ASP A 448 -14.59 40.84 54.44
CA ASP A 448 -15.97 40.65 54.92
C ASP A 448 -16.10 39.74 56.18
N VAL A 449 -14.98 39.27 56.76
CA VAL A 449 -14.98 38.31 57.88
C VAL A 449 -14.78 38.98 59.26
N GLY A 450 -14.79 40.31 59.38
CA GLY A 450 -14.66 40.94 60.71
C GLY A 450 -14.79 42.46 60.77
N SER A 451 -15.99 42.98 60.49
CA SER A 451 -16.40 44.33 60.93
C SER A 451 -17.49 44.28 62.02
N GLU A 452 -17.37 43.36 62.97
CA GLU A 452 -18.06 43.43 64.27
C GLU A 452 -17.03 43.36 65.41
N VAL A 453 -16.36 44.48 65.70
CA VAL A 453 -15.88 44.86 67.05
C VAL A 453 -16.08 46.35 67.24
#